data_AF-M1ANM4-F1
#
_entry.id   AF-M1ANM4-F1
#
_cell.length_a   1.000
_cell.length_b   1.000
_cell.length_c   1.000
_cell.angle_alpha   90.00
_cell.angle_beta   90.00
_cell.angle_gamma   90.00
#
_symmetry.space_group_name_H-M   'P 1'
#
loop_
_entity.id
_entity.type
_entity.pdbx_description
1 polymer ?
#
loop_
_entity_poly.entity_id
_entity_poly.type
_entity_poly.pdbx_seq_one_letter_code
_entity_poly.pdbx_strand_id
1 'polypeptide(L)'
;MAPPGLRRSSRHGASGARGVLEAWRLGASGGSSRHGVSRALGALRRLLINQLEPLTEQQLLAINNLQQSSQQAEDALSQGIKVLQQSLAETLAGSLGPSGSSGNVANYMGQMAMAMGKLGTLEGFIRQADNLRQQTLQQMHHILTTRQSARALLAITDYFSRLRALSSLWLARPLE
;
A
#
# COMPACT_ATOMS: atom_id res chain seq x y z
N MET A 1 55.22 27.76 -33.74
CA MET A 1 54.99 27.41 -32.32
C MET A 1 53.66 26.66 -32.21
N ALA A 2 53.58 25.66 -31.33
CA ALA A 2 52.64 24.53 -31.28
C ALA A 2 51.19 24.88 -30.74
N PRO A 3 50.29 23.92 -30.38
CA PRO A 3 49.02 23.59 -31.07
C PRO A 3 47.71 23.82 -30.22
N PRO A 4 46.82 22.83 -29.91
CA PRO A 4 45.46 22.61 -30.45
C PRO A 4 44.32 22.67 -29.38
N GLY A 5 43.06 22.33 -29.72
CA GLY A 5 42.16 21.67 -28.74
C GLY A 5 40.65 21.96 -28.78
N LEU A 6 39.89 21.00 -29.31
CA LEU A 6 38.48 20.75 -29.01
C LEU A 6 38.24 20.48 -27.51
N ARG A 7 37.16 21.02 -26.94
CA ARG A 7 36.07 20.25 -26.29
C ARG A 7 35.10 21.19 -25.58
N ARG A 8 33.90 21.29 -26.14
CA ARG A 8 32.72 21.75 -25.40
C ARG A 8 32.38 20.73 -24.31
N SER A 9 32.07 21.30 -23.16
CA SER A 9 31.43 20.73 -21.99
C SER A 9 30.43 19.61 -22.31
N SER A 10 30.69 18.42 -21.78
CA SER A 10 29.69 17.37 -21.61
C SER A 10 29.93 16.75 -20.25
N ARG A 11 29.09 17.13 -19.28
CA ARG A 11 28.68 16.35 -18.11
C ARG A 11 27.75 17.20 -17.27
N HIS A 12 26.46 17.14 -17.58
CA HIS A 12 25.40 17.21 -16.59
C HIS A 12 24.10 16.72 -17.23
N GLY A 13 23.85 15.43 -17.08
CA GLY A 13 22.67 14.78 -17.67
C GLY A 13 22.52 13.33 -17.22
N ALA A 14 22.86 13.01 -15.97
CA ALA A 14 22.68 11.66 -15.42
C ALA A 14 22.26 11.65 -13.94
N SER A 15 21.80 12.78 -13.41
CA SER A 15 21.44 12.93 -11.99
C SER A 15 19.92 12.90 -11.74
N GLY A 16 19.09 13.28 -12.72
CA GLY A 16 17.63 13.33 -12.55
C GLY A 16 16.95 11.96 -12.41
N ALA A 17 17.30 10.98 -13.26
CA ALA A 17 16.62 9.68 -13.28
C ALA A 17 16.94 8.80 -12.05
N ARG A 18 18.15 8.95 -11.48
CA ARG A 18 18.52 8.31 -10.23
C ARG A 18 17.77 8.91 -9.04
N GLY A 19 17.51 10.22 -9.05
CA GLY A 19 16.72 10.89 -8.01
C GLY A 19 15.27 10.41 -7.95
N VAL A 20 14.64 10.12 -9.10
CA VAL A 20 13.24 9.62 -9.13
C VAL A 20 13.15 8.16 -8.65
N LEU A 21 14.13 7.33 -9.00
CA LEU A 21 14.19 5.93 -8.53
C LEU A 21 14.56 5.82 -7.04
N GLU A 22 15.44 6.71 -6.54
CA GLU A 22 15.72 6.85 -5.11
C GLU A 22 14.51 7.43 -4.35
N ALA A 23 13.79 8.40 -4.92
CA ALA A 23 12.56 8.94 -4.33
C ALA A 23 11.43 7.90 -4.25
N TRP A 24 11.31 7.02 -5.25
CA TRP A 24 10.38 5.88 -5.20
C TRP A 24 10.85 4.79 -4.21
N ARG A 25 12.15 4.54 -4.12
CA ARG A 25 12.75 3.58 -3.16
C ARG A 25 12.66 4.06 -1.71
N LEU A 26 12.84 5.35 -1.47
CA LEU A 26 12.71 6.00 -0.16
C LEU A 26 11.24 6.22 0.22
N GLY A 27 10.36 6.51 -0.75
CA GLY A 27 8.90 6.51 -0.56
C GLY A 27 8.35 5.11 -0.23
N ALA A 28 8.94 4.05 -0.78
CA ALA A 28 8.62 2.66 -0.45
C ALA A 28 9.29 2.14 0.85
N SER A 29 10.24 2.90 1.41
CA SER A 29 10.85 2.70 2.74
C SER A 29 10.05 3.39 3.86
N GLY A 30 8.96 4.08 3.52
CA GLY A 30 7.91 4.45 4.47
C GLY A 30 7.06 3.22 4.82
N GLY A 31 7.48 2.46 5.82
CA GLY A 31 6.80 1.26 6.34
C GLY A 31 5.38 1.45 6.93
N SER A 32 4.59 2.41 6.44
CA SER A 32 3.29 2.78 7.02
C SER A 32 2.08 2.27 6.23
N SER A 33 2.26 1.76 5.00
CA SER A 33 1.13 1.33 4.14
C SER A 33 0.86 -0.18 4.13
N ARG A 34 1.64 -0.98 4.87
CA ARG A 34 1.70 -2.44 4.67
C ARG A 34 0.65 -3.29 5.37
N HIS A 35 -0.25 -2.69 6.14
CA HIS A 35 -1.11 -3.46 7.06
C HIS A 35 -2.48 -2.80 7.25
N GLY A 36 -3.05 -2.19 6.21
CA GLY A 36 -4.26 -1.38 6.34
C GLY A 36 -5.44 -2.16 6.93
N VAL A 37 -5.65 -3.40 6.48
CA VAL A 37 -6.79 -4.23 6.88
C VAL A 37 -6.51 -4.94 8.21
N SER A 38 -5.35 -5.60 8.37
CA SER A 38 -4.96 -6.16 9.68
C SER A 38 -4.80 -5.12 10.80
N ARG A 39 -4.34 -3.88 10.52
CA ARG A 39 -4.33 -2.80 11.54
C ARG A 39 -5.71 -2.25 11.79
N ALA A 40 -6.58 -2.16 10.78
CA ALA A 40 -7.97 -1.78 10.98
C ALA A 40 -8.69 -2.80 11.88
N LEU A 41 -8.51 -4.11 11.64
CA LEU A 41 -9.01 -5.15 12.54
C LEU A 41 -8.36 -5.09 13.92
N GLY A 42 -7.05 -4.85 14.00
CA GLY A 42 -6.33 -4.74 15.28
C GLY A 42 -6.73 -3.50 16.09
N ALA A 43 -7.13 -2.40 15.44
CA ALA A 43 -7.68 -1.21 16.08
C ALA A 43 -9.14 -1.45 16.51
N LEU A 44 -9.94 -2.10 15.66
CA LEU A 44 -11.31 -2.51 15.99
C LEU A 44 -11.30 -3.42 17.22
N ARG A 45 -10.44 -4.45 17.24
CA ARG A 45 -10.28 -5.38 18.37
C ARG A 45 -9.96 -4.65 19.67
N ARG A 46 -9.03 -3.70 19.67
CA ARG A 46 -8.66 -2.92 20.87
C ARG A 46 -9.82 -2.06 21.36
N LEU A 47 -10.57 -1.44 20.45
CA LEU A 47 -11.77 -0.66 20.80
C LEU A 47 -12.90 -1.56 21.32
N LEU A 48 -13.10 -2.73 20.72
CA LEU A 48 -14.12 -3.70 21.12
C LEU A 48 -13.83 -4.28 22.52
N ILE A 49 -12.59 -4.67 22.81
CA ILE A 49 -12.19 -5.23 24.11
C ILE A 49 -12.35 -4.20 25.24
N ASN A 50 -12.12 -2.92 24.96
CA ASN A 50 -12.13 -1.87 25.98
C ASN A 50 -13.53 -1.28 26.26
N GLN A 51 -14.52 -1.47 25.38
CA GLN A 51 -15.80 -0.74 25.44
C GLN A 51 -17.06 -1.62 25.40
N LEU A 52 -16.92 -2.96 25.36
CA LEU A 52 -18.06 -3.87 25.27
C LEU A 52 -18.14 -4.84 26.45
N GLU A 53 -19.38 -5.26 26.72
CA GLU A 53 -19.74 -6.48 27.46
C GLU A 53 -18.80 -7.63 27.04
N PRO A 54 -18.26 -8.42 27.98
CA PRO A 54 -17.14 -9.31 27.73
C PRO A 54 -17.44 -10.23 26.54
N LEU A 55 -16.59 -10.14 25.50
CA LEU A 55 -16.64 -11.09 24.39
C LEU A 55 -16.46 -12.50 24.93
N THR A 56 -17.22 -13.44 24.40
CA THR A 56 -17.02 -14.85 24.79
C THR A 56 -15.65 -15.34 24.31
N GLU A 57 -15.07 -16.32 25.02
CA GLU A 57 -13.79 -16.91 24.61
C GLU A 57 -13.83 -17.44 23.16
N GLN A 58 -14.98 -18.00 22.75
CA GLN A 58 -15.21 -18.44 21.38
C GLN A 58 -15.13 -17.29 20.36
N GLN A 59 -15.72 -16.12 20.66
CA GLN A 59 -15.62 -14.95 19.79
C GLN A 59 -14.17 -14.45 19.70
N LEU A 60 -13.45 -14.46 20.82
CA LEU A 60 -12.06 -13.98 20.87
C LEU A 60 -11.10 -14.88 20.09
N LEU A 61 -11.28 -16.21 20.19
CA LEU A 61 -10.57 -17.18 19.36
C LEU A 61 -10.91 -17.03 17.88
N ALA A 62 -12.19 -16.85 17.52
CA ALA A 62 -12.61 -16.62 16.14
C ALA A 62 -12.00 -15.34 15.55
N ILE A 63 -11.95 -14.25 16.32
CA ILE A 63 -11.31 -12.99 15.90
C ILE A 63 -9.80 -13.18 15.69
N ASN A 64 -9.12 -13.89 16.59
CA ASN A 64 -7.68 -14.16 16.44
C ASN A 64 -7.39 -14.99 15.18
N ASN A 65 -8.18 -16.03 14.92
CA ASN A 65 -8.06 -16.85 13.71
C ASN A 65 -8.33 -16.02 12.44
N LEU A 66 -9.36 -15.18 12.46
CA LEU A 66 -9.69 -14.26 11.37
C LEU A 66 -8.53 -13.28 11.10
N GLN A 67 -7.95 -12.71 12.16
CA GLN A 67 -6.81 -11.80 12.05
C GLN A 67 -5.58 -12.51 11.46
N GLN A 68 -5.28 -13.73 11.93
CA GLN A 68 -4.16 -14.52 11.43
C GLN A 68 -4.34 -14.88 9.95
N SER A 69 -5.54 -15.33 9.56
CA SER A 69 -5.87 -15.67 8.18
C SER A 69 -5.81 -14.44 7.26
N SER A 70 -6.38 -13.30 7.66
CA SER A 70 -6.30 -12.03 6.90
C SER A 70 -4.85 -11.60 6.72
N GLN A 71 -4.04 -11.69 7.78
CA GLN A 71 -2.63 -11.33 7.72
C GLN A 71 -1.84 -12.19 6.73
N GLN A 72 -2.05 -13.51 6.75
CA GLN A 72 -1.40 -14.42 5.80
C GLN A 72 -1.78 -14.12 4.35
N ALA A 73 -3.06 -13.85 4.09
CA ALA A 73 -3.53 -13.48 2.75
C ALA A 73 -2.97 -12.11 2.30
N GLU A 74 -2.94 -11.11 3.18
CA GLU A 74 -2.33 -9.80 2.92
C GLU A 74 -0.83 -9.91 2.62
N ASP A 75 -0.10 -10.77 3.33
CA ASP A 75 1.32 -10.98 3.12
C ASP A 75 1.58 -11.68 1.76
N ALA A 76 0.77 -12.67 1.40
CA ALA A 76 0.84 -13.33 0.09
C ALA A 76 0.55 -12.34 -1.05
N LEU A 77 -0.49 -11.51 -0.94
CA LEU A 77 -0.80 -10.46 -1.91
C LEU A 77 0.34 -9.46 -2.03
N SER A 78 0.89 -9.02 -0.89
CA SER A 78 2.01 -8.07 -0.85
C SER A 78 3.27 -8.62 -1.49
N GLN A 79 3.55 -9.92 -1.31
CA GLN A 79 4.67 -10.59 -1.99
C GLN A 79 4.42 -10.69 -3.49
N GLY A 80 3.23 -11.11 -3.91
CA GLY A 80 2.85 -11.18 -5.33
C GLY A 80 2.96 -9.84 -6.05
N ILE A 81 2.49 -8.75 -5.44
CA ILE A 81 2.60 -7.40 -5.98
C ILE A 81 4.06 -6.95 -6.11
N LYS A 82 4.92 -7.26 -5.12
CA LYS A 82 6.35 -6.90 -5.20
C LYS A 82 7.06 -7.63 -6.35
N VAL A 83 6.80 -8.93 -6.50
CA VAL A 83 7.35 -9.73 -7.61
C VAL A 83 6.85 -9.18 -8.95
N LEU A 84 5.57 -8.81 -9.02
CA LEU A 84 5.00 -8.21 -10.22
C LEU A 84 5.69 -6.88 -10.57
N GLN A 85 5.87 -5.99 -9.60
CA GLN A 85 6.54 -4.70 -9.78
C GLN A 85 7.99 -4.87 -10.24
N GLN A 86 8.73 -5.81 -9.65
CA GLN A 86 10.09 -6.16 -10.06
C GLN A 86 10.11 -6.61 -11.53
N SER A 87 9.20 -7.51 -11.90
CA SER A 87 9.11 -8.01 -13.26
C SER A 87 8.71 -6.91 -14.26
N LEU A 88 7.84 -5.98 -13.87
CA LEU A 88 7.44 -4.82 -14.68
C LEU A 88 8.63 -3.92 -14.96
N ALA A 89 9.43 -3.63 -13.93
CA ALA A 89 10.65 -2.82 -14.05
C ALA A 89 11.67 -3.49 -14.99
N GLU A 90 11.85 -4.81 -14.91
CA GLU A 90 12.72 -5.58 -15.81
C GLU A 90 12.25 -5.53 -17.27
N THR A 91 10.94 -5.67 -17.51
CA THR A 91 10.36 -5.56 -18.86
C THR A 91 10.56 -4.19 -19.47
N LEU A 92 10.43 -3.12 -18.66
CA LEU A 92 10.64 -1.74 -19.12
C LEU A 92 12.13 -1.40 -19.27
N ALA A 93 13.01 -1.89 -18.40
CA ALA A 93 14.45 -1.66 -18.49
C ALA A 93 15.08 -2.32 -19.73
N GLY A 94 14.52 -3.44 -20.19
CA GLY A 94 14.89 -4.08 -21.45
C GLY A 94 14.68 -3.22 -22.70
N SER A 95 13.98 -2.09 -22.60
CA SER A 95 13.76 -1.12 -23.69
C SER A 95 14.89 -0.09 -23.85
N LEU A 96 15.76 0.06 -22.84
CA LEU A 96 16.75 1.15 -22.71
C LEU A 96 18.21 0.70 -22.90
N GLY A 97 18.45 -0.50 -23.43
CA GLY A 97 19.81 -1.03 -23.66
C GLY A 97 20.65 -0.14 -24.60
N PRO A 98 21.99 -0.09 -24.44
CA PRO A 98 22.87 0.96 -25.00
C PRO A 98 23.15 0.85 -26.51
N SER A 99 22.38 0.06 -27.26
CA SER A 99 22.59 -0.07 -28.70
C SER A 99 21.71 0.93 -29.45
N GLY A 100 22.28 2.10 -29.71
CA GLY A 100 21.77 3.02 -30.72
C GLY A 100 21.85 2.37 -32.09
N SER A 101 20.80 1.65 -32.48
CA SER A 101 20.53 1.33 -33.88
C SER A 101 19.02 1.25 -34.05
N SER A 102 18.52 2.10 -34.94
CA SER A 102 17.16 2.08 -35.46
C SER A 102 16.67 0.65 -35.72
N GLY A 103 15.59 0.23 -35.05
CA GLY A 103 14.96 -1.08 -35.23
C GLY A 103 14.69 -1.72 -33.87
N ASN A 104 13.46 -1.80 -33.38
CA ASN A 104 12.41 -2.57 -34.03
C ASN A 104 11.11 -2.15 -33.32
N VAL A 105 10.20 -1.42 -33.96
CA VAL A 105 8.89 -1.07 -33.36
C VAL A 105 8.21 -2.32 -32.79
N ALA A 106 8.42 -3.48 -33.42
CA ALA A 106 7.99 -4.78 -32.92
C ALA A 106 8.59 -5.20 -31.56
N ASN A 107 9.85 -4.86 -31.24
CA ASN A 107 10.44 -5.15 -29.92
C ASN A 107 9.83 -4.26 -28.83
N TYR A 108 9.65 -2.97 -29.11
CA TYR A 108 8.95 -2.06 -28.20
C TYR A 108 7.49 -2.47 -28.01
N MET A 109 6.78 -2.81 -29.09
CA MET A 109 5.40 -3.28 -29.02
C MET A 109 5.29 -4.60 -28.25
N GLY A 110 6.24 -5.52 -28.40
CA GLY A 110 6.32 -6.76 -27.61
C GLY A 110 6.54 -6.48 -26.12
N GLN A 111 7.44 -5.56 -25.77
CA GLN A 111 7.67 -5.14 -24.39
C GLN A 111 6.47 -4.40 -23.79
N MET A 112 5.82 -3.54 -24.57
CA MET A 112 4.60 -2.86 -24.17
C MET A 112 3.44 -3.85 -23.97
N ALA A 113 3.27 -4.84 -24.85
CA ALA A 113 2.27 -5.89 -24.69
C ALA A 113 2.50 -6.70 -23.41
N MET A 114 3.76 -7.03 -23.09
CA MET A 114 4.13 -7.67 -21.83
C MET A 114 3.85 -6.79 -20.61
N ALA A 115 4.16 -5.50 -20.68
CA ALA A 115 3.87 -4.54 -19.61
C ALA A 115 2.36 -4.38 -19.39
N MET A 116 1.58 -4.33 -20.47
CA MET A 116 0.10 -4.29 -20.42
C MET A 116 -0.49 -5.56 -19.80
N GLY A 117 0.03 -6.74 -20.15
CA GLY A 117 -0.38 -7.99 -19.50
C GLY A 117 -0.10 -7.98 -18.00
N LYS A 118 1.04 -7.41 -17.58
CA LYS A 118 1.39 -7.23 -16.17
C LYS A 118 0.58 -6.15 -15.45
N LEU A 119 0.08 -5.13 -16.16
CA LEU A 119 -0.91 -4.21 -15.59
C LEU A 119 -2.25 -4.91 -15.35
N GLY A 120 -2.66 -5.81 -16.25
CA GLY A 120 -3.85 -6.66 -16.05
C GLY A 120 -3.72 -7.58 -14.82
N THR A 121 -2.54 -8.13 -14.53
CA THR A 121 -2.34 -8.90 -13.30
C THR A 121 -2.34 -8.02 -12.05
N LEU A 122 -1.88 -6.76 -12.13
CA LEU A 122 -2.00 -5.80 -11.03
C LEU A 122 -3.46 -5.49 -10.70
N GLU A 123 -4.31 -5.28 -11.71
CA GLU A 123 -5.76 -5.14 -11.53
C GLU A 123 -6.35 -6.36 -10.81
N GLY A 124 -5.91 -7.57 -11.19
CA GLY A 124 -6.27 -8.81 -10.49
C GLY A 124 -5.91 -8.79 -8.99
N PHE A 125 -4.72 -8.31 -8.63
CA PHE A 125 -4.31 -8.17 -7.23
C PHE A 125 -5.16 -7.13 -6.47
N ILE A 126 -5.51 -6.00 -7.10
CA ILE A 126 -6.37 -4.98 -6.49
C ILE A 126 -7.75 -5.58 -6.16
N ARG A 127 -8.35 -6.32 -7.10
CA ARG A 127 -9.62 -7.01 -6.87
C ARG A 127 -9.51 -8.06 -5.76
N GLN A 128 -8.41 -8.80 -5.68
CA GLN A 128 -8.17 -9.76 -4.59
C GLN A 128 -8.06 -9.06 -3.24
N ALA A 129 -7.38 -7.91 -3.16
CA ALA A 129 -7.27 -7.13 -1.93
C ALA A 129 -8.64 -6.58 -1.48
N ASP A 130 -9.47 -6.10 -2.42
CA ASP A 130 -10.83 -5.65 -2.11
C ASP A 130 -11.72 -6.78 -1.62
N ASN A 131 -11.66 -7.95 -2.27
CA ASN A 131 -12.40 -9.14 -1.84
C ASN A 131 -11.96 -9.58 -0.44
N LEU A 132 -10.66 -9.60 -0.16
CA LEU A 132 -10.14 -9.93 1.16
C LEU A 132 -10.69 -8.95 2.22
N ARG A 133 -10.65 -7.64 1.93
CA ARG A 133 -11.22 -6.63 2.84
C ARG A 133 -12.71 -6.88 3.12
N GLN A 134 -13.51 -7.14 2.08
CA GLN A 134 -14.94 -7.39 2.23
C GLN A 134 -15.22 -8.66 3.03
N GLN A 135 -14.52 -9.76 2.71
CA GLN A 135 -14.67 -11.03 3.40
C GLN A 135 -14.32 -10.91 4.88
N THR A 136 -13.19 -10.27 5.20
CA THR A 136 -12.78 -10.08 6.60
C THR A 136 -13.79 -9.24 7.37
N LEU A 137 -14.36 -8.18 6.76
CA LEU A 137 -15.42 -7.38 7.39
C LEU A 137 -16.71 -8.16 7.61
N GLN A 138 -17.13 -8.97 6.63
CA GLN A 138 -18.33 -9.81 6.73
C GLN A 138 -18.15 -10.87 7.83
N GLN A 139 -17.00 -11.55 7.87
CA GLN A 139 -16.70 -12.53 8.91
C GLN A 139 -16.62 -11.88 10.29
N MET A 140 -16.01 -10.71 10.40
CA MET A 140 -15.97 -9.95 11.65
C MET A 140 -17.39 -9.59 12.13
N HIS A 141 -18.28 -9.16 11.22
CA HIS A 141 -19.68 -8.90 11.56
C HIS A 141 -20.44 -10.17 11.96
N HIS A 142 -20.12 -11.34 11.39
CA HIS A 142 -20.77 -12.59 11.76
C HIS A 142 -20.31 -13.11 13.13
N ILE A 143 -19.06 -12.84 13.52
CA ILE A 143 -18.53 -13.19 14.84
C ILE A 143 -19.13 -12.30 15.94
N LEU A 144 -19.38 -11.02 15.63
CA LEU A 144 -20.00 -10.07 16.56
C LEU A 144 -21.53 -10.15 16.51
N THR A 145 -22.20 -9.91 17.62
CA THR A 145 -23.66 -9.73 17.61
C THR A 145 -24.02 -8.33 17.07
N THR A 146 -25.24 -8.17 16.56
CA THR A 146 -25.77 -6.85 16.11
C THR A 146 -25.68 -5.78 17.20
N ARG A 147 -25.80 -6.16 18.47
CA ARG A 147 -25.59 -5.26 19.63
C ARG A 147 -24.12 -4.86 19.80
N GLN A 148 -23.19 -5.80 19.63
CA GLN A 148 -21.76 -5.54 19.71
C GLN A 148 -21.30 -4.63 18.56
N SER A 149 -21.78 -4.85 17.32
CA SER A 149 -21.46 -4.00 16.18
C SER A 149 -22.05 -2.58 16.30
N ALA A 150 -23.32 -2.45 16.72
CA ALA A 150 -23.94 -1.15 16.97
C ALA A 150 -23.18 -0.34 18.04
N ARG A 151 -22.78 -0.96 19.15
CA ARG A 151 -22.00 -0.31 20.21
C ARG A 151 -20.57 0.03 19.77
N ALA A 152 -19.92 -0.82 18.97
CA ALA A 152 -18.62 -0.53 18.41
C ALA A 152 -18.63 0.74 17.54
N LEU A 153 -19.65 0.86 16.67
CA LEU A 153 -19.86 2.05 15.85
C LEU A 153 -20.09 3.29 16.72
N LEU A 154 -20.92 3.19 17.77
CA LEU A 154 -21.14 4.29 18.70
C LEU A 154 -19.84 4.73 19.41
N ALA A 155 -19.04 3.79 19.90
CA ALA A 155 -17.77 4.09 20.57
C ALA A 155 -16.76 4.78 19.63
N ILE A 156 -16.69 4.35 18.37
CA ILE A 156 -15.88 4.99 17.34
C ILE A 156 -16.35 6.44 17.10
N THR A 157 -17.66 6.64 17.02
CA THR A 157 -18.25 7.97 16.78
C THR A 157 -18.01 8.92 17.96
N ASP A 158 -18.10 8.43 19.20
CA ASP A 158 -17.79 9.22 20.40
C ASP A 158 -16.31 9.60 20.46
N TYR A 159 -15.41 8.66 20.13
CA TYR A 159 -13.97 8.94 20.05
C TYR A 159 -13.64 10.03 19.02
N PHE A 160 -14.18 9.94 17.79
CA PHE A 160 -13.97 10.98 16.78
C PHE A 160 -14.54 12.34 17.19
N SER A 161 -15.68 12.34 17.89
CA SER A 161 -16.29 13.56 18.41
C SER A 161 -15.39 14.22 19.46
N ARG A 162 -14.84 13.45 20.39
CA ARG A 162 -13.85 13.93 21.38
C ARG A 162 -12.58 14.43 20.74
N LEU A 163 -12.06 13.72 19.74
CA LEU A 163 -10.86 14.13 19.01
C LEU A 163 -11.08 15.46 18.29
N ARG A 164 -12.25 15.64 17.67
CA ARG A 164 -12.64 16.90 17.03
C ARG A 164 -12.78 18.03 18.06
N ALA A 165 -13.40 17.77 19.21
CA ALA A 165 -13.54 18.76 20.29
C ALA A 165 -12.18 19.21 20.86
N LEU A 166 -11.26 18.25 21.05
CA LEU A 166 -9.88 18.55 21.43
C LEU A 166 -9.21 19.38 20.33
N SER A 167 -9.33 18.99 19.06
CA SER A 167 -8.75 19.74 17.94
C SER A 167 -9.27 21.18 17.89
N SER A 168 -10.57 21.42 18.13
CA SER A 168 -11.11 22.78 18.22
C SER A 168 -10.54 23.56 19.40
N LEU A 169 -10.31 22.91 20.54
CA LEU A 169 -9.74 23.54 21.73
C LEU A 169 -8.25 23.87 21.56
N TRP A 170 -7.52 23.02 20.84
CA TRP A 170 -6.14 23.29 20.43
C TRP A 170 -6.05 24.46 19.45
N LEU A 171 -6.99 24.58 18.51
CA LEU A 171 -7.07 25.70 17.55
C LEU A 171 -7.55 27.01 18.20
N ALA A 172 -8.39 26.92 19.22
CA ALA A 172 -8.87 28.07 19.99
C ALA A 172 -7.88 28.55 21.06
N ARG A 173 -6.70 27.91 21.17
CA ARG A 173 -5.67 28.33 22.11
C ARG A 173 -5.08 29.67 21.63
N PRO A 174 -5.18 30.76 22.42
CA PRO A 174 -4.55 32.01 22.04
C PRO A 174 -3.03 31.83 22.01
N LEU A 175 -2.41 32.23 20.90
CA LEU A 175 -0.97 32.47 20.82
C LEU A 175 -0.73 33.83 21.44
N GLU A 176 -0.33 33.84 22.72
CA GLU A 176 0.35 34.98 23.33
C GLU A 176 1.83 35.00 22.92
#